data_AF-A0A3D6AIX5-F1
#
_entry.id   AF-A0A3D6AIX5-F1
#
_cell.length_a   1.000
_cell.length_b   1.000
_cell.length_c   1.000
_cell.angle_alpha   90.00
_cell.angle_beta   90.00
_cell.angle_gamma   90.00
#
_symmetry.space_group_name_H-M   'P 1'
#
loop_
_entity.id
_entity.type
_entity.pdbx_description
1 polymer ?
#
loop_
_entity_poly.entity_id
_entity_poly.type
_entity_poly.pdbx_seq_one_letter_code
_entity_poly.pdbx_strand_id
1 'polypeptide(L)'
;MSIQCLPVQGQETPANAAAALQAKRIELQPQLRSNPFHEPLHLSSRQENKRVEGDIHAEVANPFAEVTAAFKSAATVCELLLLHLNVRACHPAGGAGNETVTLALGPKRALTSGELYHVTYALRIEAAGPAYFRATMRAPKGPLGTRDYRILVEAMPIGDKRSFVHMGYSYGYGAMAKMAMDLYLATAGRAKIGFTITGRSPEGKPVYVGGERGSLERNVMRYYLALLAYSSITTGSPQEKMTARLRKWFALTERYPAQLHELNLDEYLEEKYGELAKSGFPMK
;
A
#
# COMPACT_ATOMS: atom_id res chain seq x y z
N MET A 1 6.38 -26.35 -45.54
CA MET A 1 6.32 -26.14 -44.08
C MET A 1 6.27 -24.65 -43.85
N SER A 2 5.07 -24.08 -43.76
CA SER A 2 4.87 -22.64 -43.53
C SER A 2 4.88 -22.40 -42.03
N ILE A 3 5.90 -21.70 -41.53
CA ILE A 3 6.02 -21.30 -40.13
C ILE A 3 4.97 -20.20 -39.87
N GLN A 4 3.88 -20.56 -39.21
CA GLN A 4 2.95 -19.59 -38.63
C GLN A 4 3.62 -18.92 -37.43
N CYS A 5 3.94 -17.64 -37.56
CA CYS A 5 4.26 -16.79 -36.42
C CYS A 5 3.00 -16.62 -35.57
N LEU A 6 3.03 -17.12 -34.34
CA LEU A 6 2.04 -16.79 -33.31
C LEU A 6 2.17 -15.30 -32.93
N PRO A 7 1.06 -14.59 -32.66
CA PRO A 7 1.12 -13.18 -32.30
C PRO A 7 1.76 -13.04 -30.92
N VAL A 8 2.81 -12.22 -30.85
CA VAL A 8 3.34 -11.68 -29.60
C VAL A 8 2.22 -10.89 -28.92
N GLN A 9 1.83 -11.28 -27.70
CA GLN A 9 0.94 -10.47 -26.87
C GLN A 9 1.58 -9.09 -26.72
N GLY A 10 0.97 -8.08 -27.35
CA GLY A 10 1.49 -6.73 -27.37
C GLY A 10 1.61 -6.18 -25.96
N GLN A 11 2.82 -5.77 -25.56
CA GLN A 11 3.01 -4.99 -24.35
C GLN A 11 2.18 -3.70 -24.48
N GLU A 12 1.33 -3.43 -23.52
CA GLU A 12 0.56 -2.18 -23.44
C GLU A 12 1.53 -1.00 -23.40
N THR A 13 1.39 -0.06 -24.33
CA THR A 13 2.26 1.12 -24.38
C THR A 13 1.93 2.06 -23.21
N PRO A 14 2.88 2.88 -22.73
CA PRO A 14 2.59 3.87 -21.69
C PRO A 14 1.44 4.82 -22.02
N ALA A 15 1.26 5.16 -23.30
CA ALA A 15 0.15 6.00 -23.75
C ALA A 15 -1.22 5.30 -23.61
N ASN A 16 -1.31 4.01 -23.96
CA ASN A 16 -2.53 3.23 -23.80
C ASN A 16 -2.88 3.04 -22.32
N ALA A 17 -1.88 2.74 -21.48
CA ALA A 17 -2.08 2.60 -20.04
C ALA A 17 -2.52 3.91 -19.37
N ALA A 18 -1.95 5.06 -19.80
CA ALA A 18 -2.39 6.37 -19.34
C ALA A 18 -3.85 6.66 -19.72
N ALA A 19 -4.26 6.33 -20.96
CA ALA A 19 -5.63 6.47 -21.41
C ALA A 19 -6.59 5.56 -20.62
N ALA A 20 -6.18 4.33 -20.31
CA ALA A 20 -6.95 3.41 -19.47
C ALA A 20 -7.14 3.95 -18.04
N LEU A 21 -6.08 4.50 -17.43
CA LEU A 21 -6.15 5.11 -16.10
C LEU A 21 -7.09 6.34 -16.10
N GLN A 22 -7.04 7.17 -17.14
CA GLN A 22 -7.97 8.30 -17.30
C GLN A 22 -9.41 7.84 -17.51
N ALA A 23 -9.66 6.79 -18.30
CA ALA A 23 -10.98 6.20 -18.46
C ALA A 23 -11.52 5.69 -17.12
N LYS A 24 -10.67 5.02 -16.32
CA LYS A 24 -11.04 4.55 -14.98
C LYS A 24 -11.39 5.70 -14.04
N ARG A 25 -10.66 6.81 -14.12
CA ARG A 25 -11.00 8.02 -13.36
C ARG A 25 -12.40 8.54 -13.70
N ILE A 26 -12.74 8.60 -14.99
CA ILE A 26 -14.05 9.06 -15.47
C ILE A 26 -15.15 8.12 -14.97
N GLU A 27 -14.95 6.81 -15.12
CA GLU A 27 -15.86 5.77 -14.64
C GLU A 27 -16.16 5.91 -13.14
N LEU A 28 -15.12 6.19 -12.33
CA LEU A 28 -15.22 6.28 -10.88
C LEU A 28 -15.66 7.66 -10.36
N GLN A 29 -15.91 8.65 -11.22
CA GLN A 29 -16.31 10.01 -10.78
C GLN A 29 -17.48 10.03 -9.79
N PRO A 30 -18.58 9.24 -9.97
CA PRO A 30 -19.67 9.20 -9.00
C PRO A 30 -19.21 8.78 -7.59
N GLN A 31 -18.40 7.72 -7.51
CA GLN A 31 -17.88 7.18 -6.25
C GLN A 31 -16.84 8.11 -5.63
N LEU A 32 -15.98 8.73 -6.45
CA LEU A 32 -14.99 9.70 -5.96
C LEU A 32 -15.67 10.94 -5.37
N ARG A 33 -16.82 11.37 -5.88
CA ARG A 33 -17.54 12.54 -5.34
C ARG A 33 -18.38 12.23 -4.10
N SER A 34 -18.87 11.00 -3.98
CA SER A 34 -19.78 10.61 -2.92
C SER A 34 -19.46 9.20 -2.42
N ASN A 35 -18.79 9.12 -1.27
CA ASN A 35 -18.40 7.88 -0.62
C ASN A 35 -18.31 8.07 0.90
N PRO A 36 -18.29 6.98 1.69
CA PRO A 36 -18.21 7.05 3.15
C PRO A 36 -16.86 7.52 3.71
N PHE A 37 -15.83 7.70 2.87
CA PHE A 37 -14.52 8.22 3.31
C PHE A 37 -14.51 9.74 3.42
N HIS A 38 -15.48 10.44 2.81
CA HIS A 38 -15.51 11.90 2.70
C HIS A 38 -14.25 12.51 2.05
N GLU A 39 -13.58 11.71 1.23
CA GLU A 39 -12.38 12.04 0.47
C GLU A 39 -12.57 11.49 -0.95
N PRO A 40 -11.93 12.04 -1.99
CA PRO A 40 -12.06 11.55 -3.36
C PRO A 40 -11.32 10.23 -3.56
N LEU A 41 -11.89 9.16 -3.00
CA LEU A 41 -11.29 7.84 -2.86
C LEU A 41 -12.35 6.76 -3.12
N HIS A 42 -11.97 5.76 -3.91
CA HIS A 42 -12.71 4.52 -4.08
C HIS A 42 -11.80 3.35 -3.69
N LEU A 43 -12.28 2.52 -2.76
CA LEU A 43 -11.66 1.25 -2.38
C LEU A 43 -12.50 0.11 -2.92
N SER A 44 -11.85 -0.88 -3.54
CA SER A 44 -12.46 -2.14 -3.93
C SER A 44 -11.58 -3.30 -3.49
N SER A 45 -12.17 -4.45 -3.18
CA SER A 45 -11.41 -5.67 -2.87
C SER A 45 -12.15 -6.91 -3.36
N ARG A 46 -11.38 -7.94 -3.72
CA ARG A 46 -11.90 -9.26 -4.10
C ARG A 46 -11.04 -10.38 -3.55
N GLN A 47 -11.68 -11.53 -3.33
CA GLN A 47 -11.02 -12.72 -2.82
C GLN A 47 -11.57 -13.95 -3.56
N GLU A 48 -10.77 -14.48 -4.48
CA GLU A 48 -11.14 -15.57 -5.37
C GLU A 48 -9.91 -16.42 -5.70
N ASN A 49 -10.10 -17.71 -6.02
CA ASN A 49 -9.02 -18.58 -6.49
C ASN A 49 -7.75 -18.61 -5.62
N LYS A 50 -7.92 -18.57 -4.29
CA LYS A 50 -6.82 -18.50 -3.30
C LYS A 50 -5.90 -17.28 -3.49
N ARG A 51 -6.47 -16.20 -4.01
CA ARG A 51 -5.85 -14.88 -4.13
C ARG A 51 -6.77 -13.86 -3.46
N VAL A 52 -6.15 -12.85 -2.88
CA VAL A 52 -6.85 -11.69 -2.34
C VAL A 52 -6.18 -10.44 -2.89
N GLU A 53 -6.98 -9.47 -3.29
CA GLU A 53 -6.49 -8.21 -3.85
C GLU A 53 -7.41 -7.06 -3.50
N GLY A 54 -6.82 -5.88 -3.42
CA GLY A 54 -7.52 -4.64 -3.15
C GLY A 54 -6.85 -3.49 -3.85
N ASP A 55 -7.70 -2.58 -4.30
CA ASP A 55 -7.32 -1.45 -5.11
C ASP A 55 -7.89 -0.18 -4.48
N ILE A 56 -7.07 0.86 -4.50
CA ILE A 56 -7.45 2.21 -4.17
C ILE A 56 -7.29 3.08 -5.41
N HIS A 57 -8.36 3.76 -5.78
CA HIS A 57 -8.34 4.81 -6.80
C HIS A 57 -8.69 6.14 -6.14
N ALA A 58 -7.84 7.15 -6.28
CA ALA A 58 -8.03 8.41 -5.56
C ALA A 58 -7.56 9.65 -6.34
N GLU A 59 -8.25 10.77 -6.17
CA GLU A 59 -7.73 12.10 -6.55
C GLU A 59 -6.96 12.70 -5.37
N VAL A 60 -5.64 12.71 -5.46
CA VAL A 60 -4.76 13.24 -4.42
C VAL A 60 -4.52 14.73 -4.63
N ALA A 61 -4.66 15.51 -3.56
CA ALA A 61 -4.43 16.97 -3.56
C ALA A 61 -2.95 17.38 -3.56
N ASN A 62 -2.07 16.57 -4.15
CA ASN A 62 -0.64 16.82 -4.27
C ASN A 62 -0.20 16.75 -5.74
N PRO A 63 0.81 17.54 -6.14
CA PRO A 63 1.37 17.50 -7.49
C PRO A 63 1.89 16.11 -7.88
N PHE A 64 1.80 15.79 -9.17
CA PHE A 64 2.22 14.50 -9.72
C PHE A 64 3.70 14.16 -9.45
N ALA A 65 4.57 15.16 -9.46
CA ALA A 65 5.97 14.98 -9.12
C ALA A 65 6.18 14.47 -7.68
N GLU A 66 5.41 15.00 -6.72
CA GLU A 66 5.52 14.63 -5.30
C GLU A 66 4.91 13.26 -5.00
N VAL A 67 3.82 12.93 -5.69
CA VAL A 67 3.19 11.59 -5.62
C VAL A 67 4.13 10.52 -6.14
N THR A 68 4.77 10.77 -7.29
CA THR A 68 5.64 9.76 -7.93
C THR A 68 7.02 9.66 -7.29
N ALA A 69 7.49 10.71 -6.61
CA ALA A 69 8.79 10.72 -5.94
C ALA A 69 8.98 9.54 -4.97
N ALA A 70 7.92 9.11 -4.29
CA ALA A 70 7.96 8.01 -3.33
C ALA A 70 8.31 6.64 -3.94
N PHE A 71 8.22 6.49 -5.26
CA PHE A 71 8.38 5.21 -5.95
C PHE A 71 9.52 5.22 -6.98
N LYS A 72 10.36 6.26 -6.97
CA LYS A 72 11.48 6.41 -7.94
C LYS A 72 12.73 5.62 -7.56
N SER A 73 12.85 5.18 -6.31
CA SER A 73 13.91 4.28 -5.87
C SER A 73 13.49 3.45 -4.66
N ALA A 74 14.16 2.32 -4.43
CA ALA A 74 13.99 1.49 -3.26
C ALA A 74 14.18 2.27 -1.95
N ALA A 75 15.08 3.26 -1.93
CA ALA A 75 15.28 4.12 -0.76
C ALA A 75 14.05 4.98 -0.46
N THR A 76 13.49 5.66 -1.47
CA THR A 76 12.27 6.47 -1.29
C THR A 76 11.04 5.61 -0.96
N VAL A 77 10.96 4.41 -1.53
CA VAL A 77 9.93 3.42 -1.16
C VAL A 77 10.07 3.01 0.30
N CYS A 78 11.30 2.80 0.77
CA CYS A 78 11.53 2.50 2.18
C CYS A 78 11.09 3.62 3.11
N GLU A 79 11.36 4.89 2.78
CA GLU A 79 10.85 6.01 3.57
C GLU A 79 9.32 6.00 3.69
N LEU A 80 8.61 5.65 2.61
CA LEU A 80 7.14 5.52 2.62
C LEU A 80 6.67 4.31 3.43
N LEU A 81 7.22 3.12 3.18
CA LEU A 81 6.78 1.88 3.81
C LEU A 81 7.12 1.85 5.30
N LEU A 82 8.21 2.51 5.70
CA LEU A 82 8.55 2.70 7.12
C LEU A 82 7.50 3.53 7.86
N LEU A 83 6.56 4.24 7.22
CA LEU A 83 5.48 4.90 7.97
C LEU A 83 4.50 3.87 8.57
N HIS A 84 4.41 2.68 8.00
CA HIS A 84 3.45 1.66 8.41
C HIS A 84 3.82 1.04 9.77
N LEU A 85 2.83 0.89 10.67
CA LEU A 85 3.05 0.40 12.04
C LEU A 85 3.64 -1.02 12.13
N ASN A 86 3.37 -1.88 11.13
CA ASN A 86 3.89 -3.26 11.09
C ASN A 86 5.24 -3.41 10.37
N VAL A 87 5.80 -2.35 9.78
CA VAL A 87 7.11 -2.40 9.10
C VAL A 87 8.18 -1.97 10.10
N ARG A 88 9.07 -2.91 10.47
CA ARG A 88 10.08 -2.75 11.53
C ARG A 88 11.45 -2.33 11.02
N ALA A 89 11.75 -2.71 9.78
CA ALA A 89 12.93 -2.27 9.07
C ALA A 89 12.63 -2.32 7.56
N CYS A 90 13.34 -1.49 6.81
CA CYS A 90 13.30 -1.49 5.37
C CYS A 90 14.70 -1.26 4.83
N HIS A 91 15.20 -2.22 4.06
CA HIS A 91 16.53 -2.18 3.48
C HIS A 91 16.43 -2.09 1.96
N PRO A 92 16.80 -0.95 1.37
CA PRO A 92 16.95 -0.83 -0.07
C PRO A 92 18.28 -1.48 -0.49
N ALA A 93 18.28 -2.17 -1.62
CA ALA A 93 19.48 -2.73 -2.22
C ALA A 93 19.41 -2.69 -3.75
N GLY A 94 20.55 -2.90 -4.41
CA GLY A 94 20.66 -2.87 -5.87
C GLY A 94 20.93 -1.47 -6.43
N GLY A 95 20.84 -1.36 -7.76
CA GLY A 95 21.02 -0.11 -8.52
C GLY A 95 20.03 -0.03 -9.67
N ALA A 96 20.17 1.00 -10.52
CA ALA A 96 19.21 1.32 -11.58
C ALA A 96 18.79 0.08 -12.41
N GLY A 97 17.49 -0.26 -12.35
CA GLY A 97 16.89 -1.37 -13.09
C GLY A 97 16.83 -2.73 -12.36
N ASN A 98 17.49 -2.88 -11.21
CA ASN A 98 17.43 -4.09 -10.38
C ASN A 98 17.42 -3.77 -8.88
N GLU A 99 16.59 -2.81 -8.50
CA GLU A 99 16.45 -2.41 -7.10
C GLU A 99 15.53 -3.37 -6.34
N THR A 100 15.86 -3.65 -5.09
CA THR A 100 15.05 -4.44 -4.18
C THR A 100 14.79 -3.72 -2.88
N VAL A 101 13.65 -4.05 -2.27
CA VAL A 101 13.21 -3.56 -0.97
C VAL A 101 12.98 -4.76 -0.08
N THR A 102 13.80 -4.92 0.97
CA THR A 102 13.60 -5.98 1.97
C THR A 102 12.94 -5.40 3.21
N LEU A 103 11.73 -5.85 3.51
CA LEU A 103 10.97 -5.46 4.69
C LEU A 103 11.14 -6.49 5.79
N ALA A 104 11.34 -6.04 7.02
CA ALA A 104 11.08 -6.82 8.23
C ALA A 104 9.69 -6.45 8.77
N LEU A 105 8.80 -7.43 8.86
CA LEU A 105 7.39 -7.26 9.22
C LEU A 105 7.08 -7.97 10.52
N GLY A 106 6.33 -7.31 11.41
CA GLY A 106 5.90 -7.96 12.65
C GLY A 106 5.02 -7.08 13.54
N PRO A 107 4.34 -7.70 14.53
CA PRO A 107 3.54 -6.97 15.49
C PRO A 107 4.40 -6.10 16.42
N LYS A 108 3.74 -5.31 17.27
CA LYS A 108 4.37 -4.54 18.35
C LYS A 108 5.32 -5.44 19.15
N ARG A 109 6.49 -4.90 19.53
CA ARG A 109 7.55 -5.60 20.28
C ARG A 109 8.13 -6.85 19.59
N ALA A 110 7.91 -7.04 18.29
CA ALA A 110 8.53 -8.15 17.56
C ALA A 110 10.07 -8.15 17.71
N LEU A 111 10.69 -6.97 17.71
CA LEU A 111 12.14 -6.82 17.91
C LEU A 111 12.66 -7.31 19.28
N THR A 112 11.80 -7.49 20.28
CA THR A 112 12.19 -7.93 21.63
C THR A 112 11.68 -9.33 21.96
N SER A 113 10.61 -9.81 21.33
CA SER A 113 9.97 -11.09 21.72
C SER A 113 9.09 -11.74 20.64
N GLY A 114 9.09 -11.26 19.40
CA GLY A 114 8.19 -11.77 18.35
C GLY A 114 8.90 -12.14 17.07
N GLU A 115 8.31 -13.04 16.30
CA GLU A 115 8.83 -13.45 14.99
C GLU A 115 8.74 -12.27 14.00
N LEU A 116 9.88 -11.94 13.37
CA LEU A 116 9.92 -11.02 12.24
C LEU A 116 9.89 -11.79 10.93
N TYR A 117 8.92 -11.50 10.10
CA TYR A 117 8.87 -12.04 8.75
C TYR A 117 9.59 -11.12 7.78
N HIS A 118 10.40 -11.69 6.90
CA HIS A 118 11.14 -10.93 5.91
C HIS A 118 10.50 -11.11 4.53
N VAL A 119 10.29 -10.00 3.82
CA VAL A 119 9.77 -10.02 2.45
C VAL A 119 10.63 -9.14 1.57
N THR A 120 11.23 -9.73 0.54
CA THR A 120 12.05 -9.01 -0.44
C THR A 120 11.26 -8.79 -1.72
N TYR A 121 10.97 -7.53 -2.01
CA TYR A 121 10.31 -7.09 -3.23
C TYR A 121 11.35 -6.66 -4.27
N ALA A 122 11.17 -7.09 -5.52
CA ALA A 122 11.83 -6.49 -6.67
C ALA A 122 11.02 -5.26 -7.12
N LEU A 123 11.64 -4.09 -7.14
CA LEU A 123 11.06 -2.84 -7.64
C LEU A 123 11.32 -2.72 -9.13
N ARG A 124 10.27 -2.42 -9.90
CA ARG A 124 10.35 -2.14 -11.34
C ARG A 124 9.57 -0.87 -11.66
N ILE A 125 10.25 0.12 -12.21
CA ILE A 125 9.63 1.31 -12.79
C ILE A 125 9.32 0.96 -14.25
N GLU A 126 8.03 0.77 -14.55
CA GLU A 126 7.55 0.32 -15.86
C GLU A 126 7.30 1.51 -16.80
N ALA A 127 6.96 2.68 -16.25
CA ALA A 127 6.87 3.95 -16.97
C ALA A 127 7.16 5.14 -16.04
N ALA A 128 7.88 6.14 -16.54
CA ALA A 128 8.19 7.38 -15.82
C ALA A 128 8.21 8.57 -16.77
N GLY A 129 7.04 8.97 -17.26
CA GLY A 129 6.84 10.14 -18.12
C GLY A 129 6.12 11.29 -17.42
N PRO A 130 6.05 12.48 -18.05
CA PRO A 130 5.41 13.65 -17.46
C PRO A 130 3.88 13.54 -17.31
N ALA A 131 3.24 12.67 -18.11
CA ALA A 131 1.79 12.47 -18.09
C ALA A 131 1.36 11.16 -17.41
N TYR A 132 2.32 10.27 -17.08
CA TYR A 132 2.02 8.95 -16.59
C TYR A 132 3.21 8.30 -15.90
N PHE A 133 2.96 7.69 -14.75
CA PHE A 133 3.93 6.93 -14.00
C PHE A 133 3.35 5.58 -13.62
N ARG A 134 4.19 4.55 -13.66
CA ARG A 134 3.85 3.21 -13.18
C ARG A 134 5.06 2.53 -12.57
N ALA A 135 4.89 2.00 -11.38
CA ALA A 135 5.86 1.14 -10.73
C ALA A 135 5.19 -0.10 -10.12
N THR A 136 5.91 -1.21 -10.11
CA THR A 136 5.47 -2.45 -9.47
C THR A 136 6.54 -2.96 -8.53
N MET A 137 6.10 -3.49 -7.38
CA MET A 137 6.93 -4.25 -6.46
C MET A 137 6.38 -5.65 -6.38
N ARG A 138 7.23 -6.65 -6.66
CA ARG A 138 6.82 -8.07 -6.67
C ARG A 138 7.69 -8.88 -5.72
N ALA A 139 7.07 -9.73 -4.91
CA ALA A 139 7.78 -10.71 -4.10
C ALA A 139 7.18 -12.12 -4.31
N PRO A 140 7.98 -13.13 -4.69
CA PRO A 140 7.47 -14.47 -4.96
C PRO A 140 6.99 -15.19 -3.69
N LYS A 141 7.55 -14.84 -2.53
CA LYS A 141 7.26 -15.45 -1.23
C LYS A 141 6.95 -14.37 -0.21
N GLY A 142 6.09 -14.69 0.74
CA GLY A 142 5.85 -13.86 1.92
C GLY A 142 5.62 -14.70 3.18
N PRO A 143 5.15 -14.07 4.26
CA PRO A 143 4.97 -14.69 5.56
C PRO A 143 4.01 -15.88 5.52
N LEU A 144 4.19 -16.86 6.40
CA LEU A 144 3.20 -17.91 6.68
C LEU A 144 2.67 -18.66 5.44
N GLY A 145 3.52 -18.85 4.41
CA GLY A 145 3.17 -19.59 3.20
C GLY A 145 2.33 -18.81 2.18
N THR A 146 2.23 -17.49 2.33
CA THR A 146 1.72 -16.56 1.29
C THR A 146 2.76 -16.36 0.19
N ARG A 147 2.32 -15.95 -1.00
CA ARG A 147 3.14 -15.89 -2.22
C ARG A 147 2.63 -14.87 -3.22
N ASP A 148 3.42 -14.63 -4.26
CA ASP A 148 3.04 -13.84 -5.43
C ASP A 148 2.49 -12.45 -5.06
N TYR A 149 3.17 -11.81 -4.10
CA TYR A 149 2.87 -10.47 -3.65
C TYR A 149 3.11 -9.48 -4.78
N ARG A 150 2.19 -8.53 -4.90
CA ARG A 150 2.29 -7.41 -5.83
C ARG A 150 1.74 -6.16 -5.18
N ILE A 151 2.58 -5.12 -5.12
CA ILE A 151 2.16 -3.74 -4.92
C ILE A 151 2.31 -3.03 -6.27
N LEU A 152 1.25 -2.36 -6.70
CA LEU A 152 1.20 -1.56 -7.94
C LEU A 152 0.92 -0.12 -7.56
N VAL A 153 1.62 0.81 -8.20
CA VAL A 153 1.22 2.21 -8.24
C VAL A 153 1.19 2.69 -9.68
N GLU A 154 0.09 3.34 -10.03
CA GLU A 154 -0.06 4.14 -11.24
C GLU A 154 -0.48 5.55 -10.84
N ALA A 155 0.01 6.54 -11.57
CA ALA A 155 -0.41 7.91 -11.35
C ALA A 155 -0.41 8.72 -12.66
N MET A 156 -1.27 9.72 -12.70
CA MET A 156 -1.31 10.74 -13.76
C MET A 156 -1.67 12.12 -13.17
N PRO A 157 -1.22 13.24 -13.77
CA PRO A 157 -1.55 14.57 -13.28
C PRO A 157 -3.02 14.94 -13.53
N ILE A 158 -3.57 15.76 -12.63
CA ILE A 158 -4.87 16.45 -12.76
C ILE A 158 -4.61 17.94 -12.64
N GLY A 159 -4.19 18.57 -13.73
CA GLY A 159 -3.60 19.91 -13.68
C GLY A 159 -2.34 19.92 -12.80
N ASP A 160 -1.99 21.10 -12.27
CA ASP A 160 -0.66 21.29 -11.65
C ASP A 160 -0.57 20.83 -10.19
N LYS A 161 -1.70 20.78 -9.48
CA LYS A 161 -1.74 20.61 -8.02
C LYS A 161 -2.32 19.29 -7.55
N ARG A 162 -2.81 18.45 -8.47
CA ARG A 162 -3.52 17.21 -8.12
C ARG A 162 -3.04 16.06 -9.00
N SER A 163 -3.28 14.85 -8.52
CA SER A 163 -2.93 13.61 -9.22
C SER A 163 -4.06 12.61 -9.09
N PHE A 164 -4.30 11.81 -10.12
CA PHE A 164 -5.09 10.60 -9.98
C PHE A 164 -4.14 9.44 -9.73
N VAL A 165 -4.43 8.64 -8.71
CA VAL A 165 -3.58 7.53 -8.27
C VAL A 165 -4.39 6.25 -8.25
N HIS A 166 -3.81 5.18 -8.77
CA HIS A 166 -4.23 3.81 -8.51
C HIS A 166 -3.15 3.11 -7.69
N MET A 167 -3.52 2.55 -6.54
CA MET A 167 -2.68 1.71 -5.71
C MET A 167 -3.31 0.34 -5.54
N GLY A 168 -2.65 -0.70 -6.05
CA GLY A 168 -3.09 -2.08 -5.94
C GLY A 168 -2.21 -2.87 -4.99
N TYR A 169 -2.82 -3.76 -4.19
CA TYR A 169 -2.12 -4.70 -3.31
C TYR A 169 -2.74 -6.08 -3.43
N SER A 170 -1.93 -7.11 -3.63
CA SER A 170 -2.44 -8.47 -3.79
C SER A 170 -1.40 -9.54 -3.45
N TYR A 171 -1.89 -10.72 -3.05
CA TYR A 171 -1.09 -11.92 -2.85
C TYR A 171 -1.94 -13.19 -2.95
N GLY A 172 -1.27 -14.29 -3.26
CA GLY A 172 -1.84 -15.63 -3.20
C GLY A 172 -1.52 -16.32 -1.88
N TYR A 173 -2.31 -17.33 -1.54
CA TYR A 173 -2.09 -18.18 -0.37
C TYR A 173 -2.33 -19.66 -0.68
N GLY A 174 -1.57 -20.55 -0.03
CA GLY A 174 -1.77 -22.00 -0.10
C GLY A 174 -2.83 -22.50 0.88
N ALA A 175 -3.12 -23.81 0.88
CA ALA A 175 -4.05 -24.42 1.84
C ALA A 175 -3.54 -24.29 3.29
N MET A 176 -2.24 -24.53 3.51
CA MET A 176 -1.60 -24.35 4.82
C MET A 176 -1.64 -22.90 5.30
N ALA A 177 -1.36 -21.95 4.40
CA ALA A 177 -1.47 -20.53 4.69
C ALA A 177 -2.91 -20.16 5.07
N LYS A 178 -3.90 -20.65 4.32
CA LYS A 178 -5.31 -20.45 4.63
C LYS A 178 -5.67 -20.96 6.04
N MET A 179 -5.24 -22.15 6.43
CA MET A 179 -5.49 -22.67 7.78
C MET A 179 -4.85 -21.79 8.87
N ALA A 180 -3.60 -21.37 8.69
CA ALA A 180 -2.92 -20.48 9.63
C ALA A 180 -3.63 -19.12 9.75
N MET A 181 -4.07 -18.56 8.62
CA MET A 181 -4.81 -17.30 8.55
C MET A 181 -6.17 -17.44 9.22
N ASP A 182 -6.92 -18.51 8.94
CA ASP A 182 -8.22 -18.77 9.58
C ASP A 182 -8.08 -18.88 11.12
N LEU A 183 -7.00 -19.52 11.62
CA LEU A 183 -6.71 -19.63 13.04
C LEU A 183 -6.35 -18.27 13.69
N TYR A 184 -5.51 -17.47 13.01
CA TYR A 184 -5.17 -16.12 13.45
C TYR A 184 -6.41 -15.20 13.48
N LEU A 185 -7.23 -15.25 12.43
CA LEU A 185 -8.47 -14.48 12.31
C LEU A 185 -9.54 -14.94 13.29
N ALA A 186 -9.53 -16.21 13.70
CA ALA A 186 -10.40 -16.70 14.77
C ALA A 186 -9.99 -16.18 16.16
N THR A 187 -8.77 -15.65 16.33
CA THR A 187 -8.22 -15.18 17.60
C THR A 187 -7.94 -13.67 17.56
N ALA A 188 -6.68 -13.26 17.38
CA ALA A 188 -6.24 -11.86 17.43
C ALA A 188 -6.77 -11.00 16.26
N GLY A 189 -7.15 -11.63 15.15
CA GLY A 189 -7.74 -10.97 13.99
C GLY A 189 -9.27 -10.83 14.02
N ARG A 190 -9.97 -11.42 15.00
CA ARG A 190 -11.44 -11.56 14.96
C ARG A 190 -12.19 -10.23 14.93
N ALA A 191 -11.67 -9.25 15.64
CA ALA A 191 -12.24 -7.90 15.70
C ALA A 191 -11.77 -7.00 14.54
N LYS A 192 -10.86 -7.48 13.67
CA LYS A 192 -10.25 -6.67 12.63
C LYS A 192 -11.19 -6.63 11.41
N ILE A 193 -11.86 -5.49 11.26
CA ILE A 193 -12.75 -5.19 10.15
C ILE A 193 -12.05 -4.32 9.10
N GLY A 194 -12.48 -4.46 7.84
CA GLY A 194 -12.16 -3.60 6.72
C GLY A 194 -13.17 -2.46 6.54
N PHE A 195 -13.26 -1.95 5.33
CA PHE A 195 -14.05 -0.78 4.94
C PHE A 195 -15.28 -1.13 4.10
N THR A 196 -15.23 -2.21 3.32
CA THR A 196 -16.37 -2.63 2.49
C THR A 196 -17.53 -3.08 3.37
N ILE A 197 -18.72 -2.51 3.14
CA ILE A 197 -19.96 -2.92 3.77
C ILE A 197 -20.50 -4.16 3.04
N THR A 198 -20.67 -5.28 3.74
CA THR A 198 -21.20 -6.53 3.18
C THR A 198 -22.67 -6.75 3.48
N GLY A 199 -23.25 -5.91 4.34
CA GLY A 199 -24.66 -5.97 4.71
C GLY A 199 -24.99 -4.97 5.79
N ARG A 200 -26.19 -5.10 6.35
CA ARG A 200 -26.63 -4.35 7.52
C ARG A 200 -27.13 -5.31 8.58
N SER A 201 -26.92 -4.97 9.85
CA SER A 201 -27.49 -5.71 10.98
C SER A 201 -29.01 -5.51 11.04
N PRO A 202 -29.75 -6.31 11.83
CA PRO A 202 -31.18 -6.09 12.08
C PRO A 202 -31.51 -4.67 12.56
N GLU A 203 -30.58 -4.03 13.27
CA GLU A 203 -30.68 -2.64 13.76
C GLU A 203 -30.25 -1.60 12.71
N GLY A 204 -30.02 -2.00 11.45
CA GLY A 204 -29.67 -1.13 10.33
C GLY A 204 -28.21 -0.68 10.29
N LYS A 205 -27.36 -1.11 11.23
CA LYS A 205 -25.94 -0.72 11.29
C LYS A 205 -25.12 -1.42 10.20
N PRO A 206 -24.13 -0.75 9.58
CA PRO A 206 -23.26 -1.40 8.60
C PRO A 206 -22.51 -2.60 9.18
N VAL A 207 -22.53 -3.71 8.46
CA VAL A 207 -21.65 -4.86 8.72
C VAL A 207 -20.48 -4.75 7.76
N TYR A 208 -19.28 -4.59 8.32
CA TYR A 208 -18.06 -4.47 7.54
C TYR A 208 -17.47 -5.85 7.24
N VAL A 209 -16.77 -5.94 6.11
CA VAL A 209 -16.00 -7.11 5.74
C VAL A 209 -14.97 -7.43 6.83
N GLY A 210 -14.94 -8.68 7.25
CA GLY A 210 -13.92 -9.20 8.17
C GLY A 210 -12.96 -10.16 7.47
N GLY A 211 -12.23 -10.92 8.28
CA GLY A 211 -11.34 -11.97 7.79
C GLY A 211 -10.25 -11.44 6.88
N GLU A 212 -9.84 -12.27 5.92
CA GLU A 212 -8.67 -11.96 5.11
C GLU A 212 -8.86 -10.76 4.18
N ARG A 213 -10.06 -10.63 3.59
CA ARG A 213 -10.38 -9.46 2.78
C ARG A 213 -10.36 -8.18 3.62
N GLY A 214 -10.85 -8.21 4.86
CA GLY A 214 -10.74 -7.08 5.80
C GLY A 214 -9.29 -6.74 6.16
N SER A 215 -8.45 -7.74 6.43
CA SER A 215 -7.01 -7.54 6.67
C SER A 215 -6.29 -6.88 5.49
N LEU A 216 -6.60 -7.34 4.27
CA LEU A 216 -6.06 -6.76 3.05
C LEU A 216 -6.53 -5.30 2.85
N GLU A 217 -7.82 -5.00 3.05
CA GLU A 217 -8.34 -3.63 2.93
C GLU A 217 -7.66 -2.65 3.88
N ARG A 218 -7.39 -3.08 5.12
CA ARG A 218 -6.62 -2.28 6.10
C ARG A 218 -5.21 -1.98 5.60
N ASN A 219 -4.53 -2.97 5.02
CA ASN A 219 -3.17 -2.81 4.51
C ASN A 219 -3.10 -1.87 3.29
N VAL A 220 -3.95 -2.06 2.28
CA VAL A 220 -3.95 -1.18 1.10
C VAL A 220 -4.30 0.26 1.47
N MET A 221 -5.27 0.46 2.38
CA MET A 221 -5.57 1.78 2.92
C MET A 221 -4.37 2.40 3.62
N ARG A 222 -3.67 1.67 4.49
CA ARG A 222 -2.49 2.19 5.19
C ARG A 222 -1.35 2.58 4.24
N TYR A 223 -1.14 1.85 3.15
CA TYR A 223 -0.18 2.22 2.12
C TYR A 223 -0.60 3.49 1.36
N TYR A 224 -1.88 3.63 1.04
CA TYR A 224 -2.40 4.87 0.44
C TYR A 224 -2.23 6.07 1.37
N LEU A 225 -2.53 5.92 2.67
CA LEU A 225 -2.33 6.99 3.64
C LEU A 225 -0.84 7.31 3.85
N ALA A 226 0.06 6.33 3.71
CA ALA A 226 1.51 6.56 3.70
C ALA A 226 1.94 7.39 2.49
N LEU A 227 1.37 7.15 1.31
CA LEU A 227 1.57 8.00 0.14
C LEU A 227 1.09 9.43 0.37
N LEU A 228 -0.09 9.63 0.95
CA LEU A 228 -0.59 10.97 1.29
C LEU A 228 0.34 11.70 2.27
N ALA A 229 0.81 11.01 3.32
CA ALA A 229 1.74 11.59 4.28
C ALA A 229 3.08 11.95 3.61
N TYR A 230 3.64 11.04 2.82
CA TYR A 230 4.91 11.26 2.11
C TYR A 230 4.85 12.45 1.16
N SER A 231 3.84 12.47 0.29
CA SER A 231 3.73 13.46 -0.80
C SER A 231 3.22 14.83 -0.34
N SER A 232 2.70 14.95 0.88
CA SER A 232 2.31 16.26 1.47
C SER A 232 3.42 16.93 2.28
N ILE A 233 4.50 16.19 2.61
CA ILE A 233 5.61 16.69 3.42
C ILE A 233 6.90 16.61 2.60
N THR A 234 7.25 17.72 1.96
CA THR A 234 8.33 17.79 0.97
C THR A 234 9.45 18.76 1.35
N THR A 235 9.20 19.64 2.33
CA THR A 235 10.14 20.68 2.79
C THR A 235 10.83 20.30 4.11
N GLY A 236 12.03 20.83 4.32
CA GLY A 236 12.83 20.58 5.52
C GLY A 236 13.90 19.51 5.31
N SER A 237 14.73 19.30 6.34
CA SER A 237 15.75 18.25 6.37
C SER A 237 15.11 16.85 6.28
N PRO A 238 15.88 15.81 5.91
CA PRO A 238 15.36 14.43 5.87
C PRO A 238 14.72 13.97 7.18
N GLN A 239 15.30 14.36 8.32
CA GLN A 239 14.79 14.00 9.65
C GLN A 239 13.50 14.73 10.01
N GLU A 240 13.42 16.03 9.73
CA GLU A 240 12.20 16.83 9.94
C GLU A 240 11.06 16.29 9.07
N LYS A 241 11.34 15.97 7.80
CA LYS A 241 10.37 15.35 6.90
C LYS A 241 9.89 14.01 7.43
N MET A 242 10.79 13.11 7.82
CA MET A 242 10.42 11.80 8.35
C MET A 242 9.52 11.94 9.60
N THR A 243 9.92 12.78 10.55
CA THR A 243 9.15 13.04 11.77
C THR A 243 7.75 13.57 11.46
N ALA A 244 7.64 14.55 10.57
CA ALA A 244 6.36 15.11 10.16
C ALA A 244 5.50 14.10 9.39
N ARG A 245 6.11 13.25 8.55
CA ARG A 245 5.42 12.17 7.83
C ARG A 245 4.87 11.11 8.77
N LEU A 246 5.61 10.70 9.81
CA LEU A 246 5.12 9.76 10.83
C LEU A 246 3.87 10.30 11.53
N ARG A 247 3.93 11.55 12.02
CA ARG A 247 2.78 12.20 12.67
C ARG A 247 1.59 12.36 11.72
N LYS A 248 1.86 12.75 10.47
CA LYS A 248 0.83 12.90 9.43
C LYS A 248 0.15 11.57 9.11
N TRP A 249 0.93 10.50 8.95
CA TRP A 249 0.42 9.15 8.70
C TRP A 249 -0.48 8.69 9.84
N PHE A 250 -0.03 8.85 11.09
CA PHE A 250 -0.84 8.51 12.26
C PHE A 250 -2.17 9.29 12.27
N ALA A 251 -2.13 10.61 12.10
CA ALA A 251 -3.35 11.43 12.05
C ALA A 251 -4.30 11.02 10.92
N LEU A 252 -3.77 10.56 9.78
CA LEU A 252 -4.57 10.03 8.68
C LEU A 252 -5.23 8.68 9.02
N THR A 253 -4.52 7.78 9.71
CA THR A 253 -5.10 6.49 10.11
C THR A 253 -6.18 6.65 11.18
N GLU A 254 -6.02 7.62 12.07
CA GLU A 254 -6.99 7.91 13.14
C GLU A 254 -8.32 8.53 12.64
N ARG A 255 -8.43 8.86 11.34
CA ARG A 255 -9.72 9.16 10.70
C ARG A 255 -10.61 7.91 10.58
N TYR A 256 -10.03 6.73 10.69
CA TYR A 256 -10.70 5.44 10.55
C TYR A 256 -10.45 4.54 11.77
N PRO A 257 -10.80 4.98 12.99
CA PRO A 257 -10.32 4.31 14.20
C PRO A 257 -10.89 2.89 14.35
N ALA A 258 -12.13 2.64 13.94
CA ALA A 258 -12.72 1.30 13.98
C ALA A 258 -11.95 0.28 13.11
N GLN A 259 -11.36 0.74 12.01
CA GLN A 259 -10.61 -0.10 11.07
C GLN A 259 -9.11 -0.07 11.34
N LEU A 260 -8.51 1.05 11.72
CA LEU A 260 -7.06 1.23 11.65
C LEU A 260 -6.38 1.55 12.98
N HIS A 261 -7.11 1.99 14.01
CA HIS A 261 -6.51 2.29 15.31
C HIS A 261 -5.94 1.02 15.93
N GLU A 262 -4.66 1.07 16.33
CA GLU A 262 -3.98 -0.03 17.03
C GLU A 262 -3.07 0.45 18.16
N LEU A 263 -2.60 1.70 18.12
CA LEU A 263 -1.66 2.31 19.08
C LEU A 263 -2.08 3.76 19.32
N ASN A 264 -1.72 4.30 20.49
CA ASN A 264 -1.73 5.75 20.65
C ASN A 264 -0.51 6.39 19.96
N LEU A 265 -0.52 7.72 19.85
CA LEU A 265 0.52 8.45 19.11
C LEU A 265 1.91 8.26 19.71
N ASP A 266 2.02 8.32 21.04
CA ASP A 266 3.31 8.23 21.73
C ASP A 266 3.91 6.83 21.58
N GLU A 267 3.09 5.79 21.72
CA GLU A 267 3.49 4.40 21.48
C GLU A 267 3.96 4.18 20.03
N TYR A 268 3.21 4.71 19.06
CA TYR A 268 3.61 4.62 17.66
C TYR A 268 4.96 5.32 17.43
N LEU A 269 5.10 6.58 17.85
CA LEU A 269 6.32 7.34 17.61
C LEU A 269 7.54 6.74 18.32
N GLU A 270 7.39 6.26 19.56
CA GLU A 270 8.45 5.58 20.29
C GLU A 270 8.97 4.36 19.50
N GLU A 271 8.08 3.52 18.96
CA GLU A 271 8.46 2.38 18.13
C GLU A 271 9.20 2.83 16.87
N LYS A 272 8.64 3.80 16.12
CA LYS A 272 9.20 4.22 14.85
C LYS A 272 10.57 4.90 15.01
N TYR A 273 10.78 5.69 16.07
CA TYR A 273 12.09 6.27 16.34
C TYR A 273 13.13 5.21 16.72
N GLY A 274 12.74 4.20 17.51
CA GLY A 274 13.60 3.07 17.84
C GLY A 274 14.03 2.26 16.59
N GLU A 275 13.11 2.06 15.64
CA GLU A 275 13.37 1.39 14.37
C GLU A 275 14.30 2.20 13.45
N LEU A 276 14.07 3.51 13.35
CA LEU A 276 14.89 4.41 12.54
C LEU A 276 16.32 4.49 13.06
N ALA A 277 16.50 4.58 14.39
CA ALA A 277 17.81 4.61 15.03
C ALA A 277 18.64 3.34 14.73
N LYS A 278 18.00 2.16 14.68
CA LYS A 278 18.66 0.88 14.38
C LYS A 278 19.00 0.70 12.90
N SER A 279 18.21 1.31 12.02
CA SER A 279 18.35 1.18 10.56
C SER A 279 19.45 2.08 9.97
N GLY A 280 20.17 2.83 10.81
CA GLY A 280 21.17 3.79 10.35
C GLY A 280 20.57 5.00 9.63
N PHE A 281 19.25 5.22 9.76
CA PHE A 281 18.63 6.47 9.32
C PHE A 281 19.14 7.58 10.26
N PRO A 282 19.76 8.66 9.74
CA PRO A 282 20.38 9.66 10.60
C PRO A 282 19.32 10.30 11.50
N MET A 283 19.51 10.14 12.81
CA MET A 283 18.63 10.64 13.88
C MET A 283 19.38 11.61 14.83
N LYS A 284 20.44 12.26 14.35
CA LYS A 284 21.20 13.28 15.09
C LYS A 284 21.38 14.52 14.23
#